data_AF-A0A917JL06-F1
#
_entry.id   AF-A0A917JL06-F1
#
_cell.length_a   1.000
_cell.length_b   1.000
_cell.length_c   1.000
_cell.angle_alpha   90.00
_cell.angle_beta   90.00
_cell.angle_gamma   90.00
#
_symmetry.space_group_name_H-M   'P 1'
#
loop_
_entity.id
_entity.type
_entity.pdbx_description
1 polymer ?
#
loop_
_entity_poly.entity_id
_entity_poly.type
_entity_poly.pdbx_seq_one_letter_code
_entity_poly.pdbx_strand_id
1 'polypeptide(L)'
;MALPTSAAPPRGRARPALLVLRLVATAHAVAIFAQPVFAGVFLSGDYDMLHAHAVGADVVYSLGLVQLAAALVLWALRGARWPSGVALLIVLGETAQYSAGMASDLDLHIPLGVALVALTFGTLVAQWRPATEVIR
;
A
#
# COMPACT_ATOMS: atom_id res chain seq x y z
N MET A 1 40.68 9.20 -22.06
CA MET A 1 39.32 8.63 -22.12
C MET A 1 38.74 8.66 -20.71
N ALA A 2 38.02 9.73 -20.35
CA ALA A 2 37.43 9.90 -19.02
C ALA A 2 36.00 9.36 -19.04
N LEU A 3 35.66 8.46 -18.10
CA LEU A 3 34.31 7.92 -17.94
C LEU A 3 33.38 9.02 -17.41
N PRO A 4 32.15 9.17 -17.94
CA PRO A 4 31.19 10.13 -17.39
C PRO A 4 30.78 9.68 -15.99
N THR A 5 31.10 10.50 -14.99
CA THR A 5 30.55 10.39 -13.64
C THR A 5 29.05 10.65 -13.70
N SER A 6 28.25 9.60 -13.50
CA SER A 6 26.80 9.72 -13.35
C SER A 6 26.50 10.66 -12.18
N ALA A 7 26.01 11.86 -12.49
CA ALA A 7 25.65 12.84 -11.49
C ALA A 7 24.51 12.30 -10.64
N ALA A 8 24.77 12.03 -9.36
CA ALA A 8 23.75 11.62 -8.41
C ALA A 8 22.63 12.68 -8.38
N PRO A 9 21.34 12.27 -8.44
CA PRO A 9 20.24 13.21 -8.51
C PRO A 9 20.21 14.14 -7.27
N PRO A 10 19.80 15.41 -7.43
CA PRO A 10 19.82 16.38 -6.34
C PRO A 10 18.91 15.94 -5.19
N ARG A 11 19.48 15.89 -3.99
CA ARG A 11 18.83 15.45 -2.72
C ARG A 11 17.49 16.16 -2.41
N GLY A 12 17.19 17.29 -3.06
CA GLY A 12 15.96 18.07 -2.87
C GLY A 12 14.67 17.40 -3.37
N ARG A 13 14.70 16.61 -4.46
CA ARG A 13 13.48 15.98 -5.04
C ARG A 13 13.02 14.72 -4.29
N ALA A 14 13.91 14.13 -3.50
CA ALA A 14 13.68 12.91 -2.73
C ALA A 14 12.74 13.12 -1.53
N ARG A 15 12.76 14.30 -0.91
CA ARG A 15 11.89 14.66 0.23
C ARG A 15 10.40 14.70 -0.14
N PRO A 16 9.97 15.44 -1.19
CA PRO A 16 8.56 15.46 -1.57
C PRO A 16 8.09 14.08 -2.05
N ALA A 17 8.92 13.32 -2.79
CA ALA A 17 8.57 11.95 -3.20
C ALA A 17 8.30 11.02 -2.01
N LEU A 18 9.12 11.10 -0.95
CA LEU A 18 8.89 10.35 0.28
C LEU A 18 7.61 10.80 1.00
N LEU A 19 7.33 12.11 1.04
CA LEU A 19 6.10 12.62 1.64
C LEU A 19 4.85 12.13 0.88
N VAL A 20 4.87 12.18 -0.45
CA VAL A 20 3.79 11.64 -1.29
C VAL A 20 3.56 10.16 -1.00
N LEU A 21 4.62 9.35 -1.00
CA LEU A 21 4.51 7.91 -0.67
C LEU A 21 3.85 7.70 0.70
N ARG A 22 4.26 8.46 1.71
CA ARG A 22 3.71 8.35 3.07
C ARG A 22 2.24 8.78 3.16
N LEU A 23 1.85 9.85 2.47
CA LEU A 23 0.46 10.31 2.43
C LEU A 23 -0.45 9.28 1.75
N VAL A 24 -0.01 8.76 0.60
CA VAL A 24 -0.74 7.70 -0.12
C VAL A 24 -0.85 6.44 0.74
N ALA A 25 0.24 5.99 1.36
CA ALA A 25 0.21 4.82 2.24
C ALA A 25 -0.70 5.02 3.47
N THR A 26 -0.80 6.24 3.99
CA THR A 26 -1.72 6.57 5.09
C THR A 26 -3.17 6.48 4.63
N ALA A 27 -3.50 7.10 3.48
CA ALA A 27 -4.83 7.01 2.89
C ALA A 27 -5.21 5.56 2.59
N HIS A 28 -4.25 4.79 2.06
CA HIS A 28 -4.42 3.38 1.76
C HIS A 28 -4.70 2.55 3.02
N ALA A 29 -3.93 2.77 4.09
CA ALA A 29 -4.14 2.10 5.38
C ALA A 29 -5.53 2.41 5.98
N VAL A 30 -6.00 3.66 5.87
CA VAL A 30 -7.34 4.03 6.33
C VAL A 30 -8.42 3.33 5.50
N ALA A 31 -8.28 3.32 4.17
CA ALA A 31 -9.26 2.69 3.28
C ALA A 31 -9.34 1.17 3.52
N ILE A 32 -8.20 0.48 3.62
CA ILE A 32 -8.16 -0.96 3.84
C ILE A 32 -8.63 -1.34 5.26
N PHE A 33 -8.44 -0.47 6.25
CA PHE A 33 -8.99 -0.66 7.59
C PHE A 33 -10.52 -0.57 7.62
N ALA A 34 -11.12 0.28 6.78
CA ALA A 34 -12.57 0.41 6.70
C ALA A 34 -13.24 -0.84 6.09
N GLN A 35 -12.53 -1.60 5.25
CA GLN A 35 -13.05 -2.80 4.60
C GLN A 35 -13.68 -3.84 5.55
N PRO A 36 -12.99 -4.31 6.62
CA PRO A 36 -13.59 -5.21 7.59
C PRO A 36 -14.77 -4.60 8.37
N VAL A 37 -14.83 -3.27 8.51
CA VAL A 37 -16.01 -2.61 9.12
C VAL A 37 -17.22 -2.76 8.21
N PHE A 38 -17.08 -2.42 6.91
CA PHE A 38 -18.16 -2.59 5.94
C PHE A 38 -18.60 -4.05 5.82
N ALA A 39 -17.65 -4.97 5.74
CA ALA A 39 -17.93 -6.41 5.70
C ALA A 39 -18.64 -6.88 6.97
N GLY A 40 -18.20 -6.45 8.16
CA GLY A 40 -18.80 -6.82 9.44
C GLY A 40 -20.23 -6.31 9.59
N VAL A 41 -20.51 -5.09 9.16
CA VAL A 41 -21.87 -4.51 9.19
C VAL A 41 -22.78 -5.19 8.17
N PHE A 42 -22.26 -5.51 6.97
CA PHE A 42 -22.95 -6.35 6.00
C PHE A 42 -23.35 -7.72 6.57
N LEU A 43 -22.40 -8.43 7.20
CA LEU A 43 -22.65 -9.72 7.85
C LEU A 43 -23.60 -9.62 9.06
N SER A 44 -23.80 -8.41 9.60
CA SER A 44 -24.75 -8.13 10.67
C SER A 44 -26.18 -7.85 10.16
N GLY A 45 -26.40 -7.85 8.84
CA GLY A 45 -27.73 -7.76 8.21
C GLY A 45 -28.01 -6.47 7.45
N ASP A 46 -27.08 -5.51 7.42
CA ASP A 46 -27.22 -4.30 6.60
C ASP A 46 -26.59 -4.52 5.21
N TYR A 47 -27.42 -5.00 4.29
CA TYR A 47 -27.00 -5.39 2.95
C TYR A 47 -26.44 -4.24 2.09
N ASP A 48 -26.78 -2.98 2.41
CA ASP A 48 -26.25 -1.82 1.67
C ASP A 48 -24.73 -1.67 1.87
N MET A 49 -24.20 -2.16 3.00
CA MET A 49 -22.77 -2.16 3.26
C MET A 49 -21.98 -3.10 2.33
N LEU A 50 -22.63 -4.02 1.63
CA LEU A 50 -21.96 -4.79 0.57
C LEU A 50 -21.54 -3.86 -0.59
N HIS A 51 -22.37 -2.89 -0.95
CA HIS A 51 -22.01 -1.90 -1.97
C HIS A 51 -20.87 -1.00 -1.48
N ALA A 52 -20.94 -0.54 -0.22
CA ALA A 52 -19.87 0.24 0.40
C ALA A 52 -18.54 -0.54 0.45
N HIS A 53 -18.60 -1.83 0.76
CA HIS A 53 -17.45 -2.74 0.72
C HIS A 53 -16.87 -2.82 -0.69
N ALA A 54 -17.69 -3.09 -1.71
CA ALA A 54 -17.26 -3.17 -3.11
C ALA A 54 -16.62 -1.87 -3.63
N VAL A 55 -17.27 -0.72 -3.42
CA VAL A 55 -16.70 0.59 -3.80
C VAL A 55 -15.42 0.86 -3.03
N GLY A 56 -15.38 0.50 -1.75
CA GLY A 56 -14.16 0.64 -0.95
C GLY A 56 -13.03 -0.27 -1.44
N ALA A 57 -13.32 -1.46 -1.98
CA ALA A 57 -12.32 -2.33 -2.59
C ALA A 57 -11.69 -1.69 -3.84
N ASP A 58 -12.49 -0.99 -4.66
CA ASP A 58 -11.98 -0.20 -5.80
C ASP A 58 -11.03 0.91 -5.34
N VAL A 59 -11.39 1.60 -4.25
CA VAL A 59 -10.57 2.66 -3.66
C VAL A 59 -9.26 2.09 -3.10
N VAL A 60 -9.32 0.99 -2.35
CA VAL A 60 -8.13 0.29 -1.82
C VAL A 60 -7.19 -0.10 -2.94
N TYR A 61 -7.68 -0.81 -3.95
CA TYR A 61 -6.86 -1.26 -5.08
C TYR A 61 -6.24 -0.09 -5.86
N SER A 62 -7.03 0.97 -6.09
CA SER A 62 -6.54 2.19 -6.74
C SER A 62 -5.43 2.87 -5.94
N LEU A 63 -5.58 2.95 -4.61
CA LEU A 63 -4.55 3.48 -3.71
C LEU A 63 -3.30 2.59 -3.70
N GLY A 64 -3.46 1.27 -3.76
CA GLY A 64 -2.36 0.31 -3.91
C GLY A 64 -1.53 0.57 -5.17
N LEU A 65 -2.18 0.79 -6.31
CA LEU A 65 -1.50 1.13 -7.57
C LEU A 65 -0.76 2.48 -7.50
N VAL A 66 -1.40 3.50 -6.93
CA VAL A 66 -0.77 4.82 -6.72
C VAL A 66 0.41 4.71 -5.75
N GLN A 67 0.29 3.92 -4.70
CA GLN A 67 1.36 3.66 -3.73
C GLN A 67 2.55 2.97 -4.40
N LEU A 68 2.30 1.98 -5.26
CA LEU A 68 3.34 1.31 -6.04
C LEU A 68 4.04 2.30 -6.97
N ALA A 69 3.30 3.14 -7.70
CA ALA A 69 3.88 4.17 -8.56
C ALA A 69 4.76 5.15 -7.76
N ALA A 70 4.27 5.65 -6.62
CA ALA A 70 5.04 6.54 -5.74
C ALA A 70 6.31 5.87 -5.19
N ALA A 71 6.22 4.58 -4.85
CA ALA A 71 7.36 3.79 -4.38
C ALA A 71 8.41 3.58 -5.48
N LEU A 72 7.99 3.29 -6.72
CA LEU A 72 8.87 3.19 -7.89
C LEU A 72 9.59 4.53 -8.18
N VAL A 73 8.88 5.65 -8.09
CA VAL A 73 9.49 6.99 -8.20
C VAL A 73 10.54 7.21 -7.10
N LEU A 74 10.23 6.85 -5.85
CA LEU A 74 11.19 6.93 -4.75
C LEU A 74 12.41 6.03 -4.97
N TRP A 75 12.22 4.82 -5.51
CA TRP A 75 13.31 3.93 -5.90
C TRP A 75 14.18 4.59 -6.97
N ALA A 76 13.61 5.12 -8.04
CA ALA A 76 14.36 5.81 -9.09
C ALA A 76 15.17 7.01 -8.57
N LEU A 77 14.64 7.74 -7.59
CA LEU A 77 15.30 8.93 -7.03
C LEU A 77 16.33 8.64 -5.93
N ARG A 78 16.18 7.54 -5.17
CA ARG A 78 16.99 7.28 -3.95
C ARG A 78 17.61 5.89 -3.86
N GLY A 79 17.29 4.96 -4.76
CA GLY A 79 17.72 3.56 -4.66
C GLY A 79 16.99 2.73 -3.60
N ALA A 80 16.00 3.30 -2.90
CA ALA A 80 15.24 2.62 -1.85
C ALA A 80 14.25 1.62 -2.47
N ARG A 81 14.70 0.37 -2.66
CA ARG A 81 13.95 -0.69 -3.36
C ARG A 81 12.84 -1.36 -2.54
N TRP A 82 12.97 -1.36 -1.21
CA TRP A 82 12.06 -2.12 -0.35
C TRP A 82 10.58 -1.65 -0.44
N PRO A 83 10.26 -0.34 -0.49
CA PRO A 83 8.86 0.10 -0.56
C PRO A 83 8.19 -0.37 -1.84
N SER A 84 8.93 -0.43 -2.95
CA SER A 84 8.43 -0.91 -4.23
C SER A 84 8.12 -2.40 -4.21
N GLY A 85 9.01 -3.21 -3.62
CA GLY A 85 8.79 -4.64 -3.47
C GLY A 85 7.56 -4.95 -2.60
N VAL A 86 7.40 -4.24 -1.49
CA VAL A 86 6.25 -4.42 -0.60
C VAL A 86 4.96 -3.90 -1.23
N ALA A 87 4.98 -2.74 -1.90
CA ALA A 87 3.81 -2.22 -2.60
C ALA A 87 3.37 -3.15 -3.74
N LEU A 88 4.31 -3.77 -4.45
CA LEU A 88 4.00 -4.78 -5.47
C LEU A 88 3.32 -6.01 -4.84
N LEU A 89 3.86 -6.51 -3.72
CA LEU A 89 3.25 -7.63 -3.00
C LEU A 89 1.83 -7.31 -2.54
N ILE A 90 1.60 -6.09 -2.02
CA ILE A 90 0.28 -5.61 -1.61
C ILE A 90 -0.68 -5.60 -2.80
N VAL A 91 -0.31 -4.99 -3.94
CA VAL A 91 -1.16 -4.94 -5.14
C VAL A 91 -1.52 -6.35 -5.64
N LEU A 92 -0.55 -7.27 -5.69
CA LEU A 92 -0.81 -8.66 -6.10
C LEU A 92 -1.75 -9.36 -5.13
N GLY A 93 -1.57 -9.15 -3.83
CA GLY A 93 -2.47 -9.68 -2.81
C GLY A 93 -3.87 -9.08 -2.90
N GLU A 94 -4.00 -7.78 -3.19
CA GLU A 94 -5.28 -7.12 -3.41
C GLU A 94 -5.98 -7.62 -4.67
N THR A 95 -5.25 -7.91 -5.75
CA THR A 95 -5.81 -8.56 -6.94
C THR A 95 -6.40 -9.94 -6.59
N ALA A 96 -5.66 -10.74 -5.82
CA ALA A 96 -6.15 -12.03 -5.34
C ALA A 96 -7.37 -11.87 -4.41
N GLN A 97 -7.33 -10.86 -3.54
CA GLN A 97 -8.40 -10.55 -2.60
C GLN A 97 -9.70 -10.11 -3.30
N TYR A 98 -9.57 -9.26 -4.31
CA TYR A 98 -10.69 -8.81 -5.14
C TYR A 98 -11.33 -9.99 -5.88
N SER A 99 -10.48 -10.86 -6.43
CA SER A 99 -10.92 -12.07 -7.14
C SER A 99 -11.64 -13.06 -6.21
N ALA A 100 -11.10 -13.29 -4.99
CA ALA A 100 -11.73 -14.11 -3.96
C ALA A 100 -13.09 -13.53 -3.52
N GLY A 101 -13.19 -12.21 -3.36
CA GLY A 101 -14.44 -11.52 -3.03
C GLY A 101 -15.51 -11.67 -4.12
N MET A 102 -15.13 -11.48 -5.39
CA MET A 102 -16.03 -11.68 -6.54
C MET A 102 -16.49 -13.13 -6.69
N ALA A 103 -15.65 -14.09 -6.31
CA ALA A 103 -15.98 -15.52 -6.31
C ALA A 103 -16.77 -15.96 -5.06
N SER A 104 -16.98 -15.08 -4.08
CA SER A 104 -17.53 -15.42 -2.76
C SER A 104 -16.73 -16.52 -2.03
N ASP A 105 -15.44 -16.64 -2.30
CA ASP A 105 -14.53 -17.57 -1.63
C ASP A 105 -14.09 -16.97 -0.29
N LEU A 106 -14.95 -17.11 0.72
CA LEU A 106 -14.74 -16.51 2.03
C LEU A 106 -13.55 -17.12 2.79
N ASP A 107 -13.25 -18.39 2.54
CA ASP A 107 -12.14 -19.12 3.18
C ASP A 107 -10.79 -18.51 2.79
N LEU A 108 -10.65 -18.04 1.55
CA LEU A 108 -9.48 -17.28 1.12
C LEU A 108 -9.61 -15.78 1.44
N HIS A 109 -10.78 -15.19 1.18
CA HIS A 109 -10.98 -13.75 1.25
C HIS A 109 -10.79 -13.19 2.66
N ILE A 110 -11.33 -13.85 3.69
CA ILE A 110 -11.25 -13.34 5.07
C ILE A 110 -9.80 -13.36 5.58
N PRO A 111 -9.05 -14.50 5.55
CA PRO A 111 -7.68 -14.52 6.04
C PRO A 111 -6.73 -13.64 5.23
N LEU A 112 -6.87 -13.61 3.90
CA LEU A 112 -6.05 -12.76 3.04
C LEU A 112 -6.30 -11.28 3.33
N GLY A 113 -7.54 -10.87 3.55
CA GLY A 113 -7.90 -9.51 3.93
C GLY A 113 -7.23 -9.06 5.23
N VAL A 114 -7.28 -9.90 6.26
CA VAL A 114 -6.61 -9.63 7.54
C VAL A 114 -5.09 -9.52 7.34
N ALA A 115 -4.48 -10.41 6.54
CA ALA A 115 -3.06 -10.37 6.25
C ALA A 115 -2.66 -9.08 5.51
N LEU A 116 -3.47 -8.63 4.54
CA LEU A 116 -3.23 -7.39 3.81
C LEU A 116 -3.39 -6.15 4.69
N VAL A 117 -4.39 -6.10 5.57
CA VAL A 117 -4.51 -5.02 6.57
C VAL A 117 -3.24 -4.97 7.41
N ALA A 118 -2.80 -6.10 7.97
CA ALA A 118 -1.59 -6.16 8.79
C ALA A 118 -0.33 -5.73 8.02
N LEU A 119 -0.16 -6.19 6.77
CA LEU A 119 0.97 -5.83 5.91
C LEU A 119 0.98 -4.33 5.58
N THR A 120 -0.18 -3.75 5.23
CA THR A 120 -0.31 -2.33 4.89
C THR A 120 -0.01 -1.45 6.09
N PHE A 121 -0.52 -1.77 7.28
CA PHE A 121 -0.18 -1.04 8.51
C PHE A 121 1.28 -1.22 8.93
N GLY A 122 1.82 -2.45 8.84
CA GLY A 122 3.23 -2.71 9.11
C GLY A 122 4.16 -1.89 8.20
N THR A 123 3.79 -1.80 6.92
CA THR A 123 4.48 -0.96 5.93
C THR A 123 4.39 0.52 6.28
N LEU A 124 3.20 1.01 6.66
CA LEU A 124 3.00 2.39 7.09
C LEU A 124 3.90 2.72 8.28
N VAL A 125 3.87 1.90 9.33
CA VAL A 125 4.74 2.09 10.51
C VAL A 125 6.21 2.09 10.13
N ALA A 126 6.65 1.16 9.28
CA ALA A 126 8.04 1.10 8.81
C ALA A 126 8.45 2.35 8.02
N GLN A 127 7.55 2.93 7.21
CA GLN A 127 7.81 4.15 6.44
C GLN A 127 7.93 5.40 7.32
N TRP A 128 7.22 5.46 8.45
CA TRP A 128 7.22 6.60 9.37
C TRP A 128 8.28 6.52 10.47
N ARG A 129 8.85 5.34 10.73
CA ARG A 129 9.95 5.19 11.68
C ARG A 129 11.16 6.05 11.29
N PRO A 130 11.74 6.84 12.22
CA PRO A 130 12.99 7.55 11.95
C PRO A 130 14.10 6.53 11.70
N ALA A 131 14.98 6.82 10.74
CA ALA A 131 16.21 6.06 10.60
C ALA A 131 17.04 6.31 11.87
N THR A 132 17.25 5.28 12.69
CA THR A 132 18.22 5.36 13.77
C THR A 132 19.59 5.53 13.14
N GLU A 133 20.15 6.73 13.19
CA GLU A 133 21.57 6.95 12.96
C GLU A 133 22.32 6.16 14.03
N VAL A 134 22.77 4.96 13.67
CA VAL A 134 23.85 4.31 14.40
C VAL A 134 25.09 5.13 14.03
N ILE A 135 25.45 6.07 14.90
CA ILE A 135 26.70 6.83 14.85
C ILE A 135 27.83 5.81 14.61
N ARG A 136 28.48 5.92 13.45
CA ARG A 136 29.74 5.24 13.12
C ARG A 136 30.81 6.29 12.94
#